data_AF-W6VCW9-F1
#
_entry.id   AF-W6VCW9-F1
#
_cell.length_a   1.000
_cell.length_b   1.000
_cell.length_c   1.000
_cell.angle_alpha   90.00
_cell.angle_beta   90.00
_cell.angle_gamma   90.00
#
_symmetry.space_group_name_H-M   'P 1'
#
loop_
_entity.id
_entity.type
_entity.pdbx_description
1 polymer ?
#
loop_
_entity_poly.entity_id
_entity_poly.type
_entity_poly.pdbx_seq_one_letter_code
_entity_poly.pdbx_strand_id
1 'polypeptide(L)'
;MSDFQTESTPTARKQHKCCECCGPIQPGQQYQLITGCWDGDMASFKTCPDCLPARTWATAQPEWGSDGEHLYYFGQLEEDLSYLAPEINPGDGRGP
;
A
#
# COMPACT_ATOMS: atom_id res chain seq x y z
N MET A 1 -21.74 5.28 12.13
CA MET A 1 -21.18 3.93 12.35
C MET A 1 -19.70 4.13 12.58
N SER A 2 -19.07 3.40 13.52
CA SER A 2 -17.63 3.59 13.80
C SER A 2 -16.79 3.01 12.67
N ASP A 3 -15.76 3.72 12.24
CA ASP A 3 -14.74 3.17 11.34
C ASP A 3 -13.97 2.05 12.06
N PHE A 4 -13.78 0.93 11.38
CA PHE A 4 -13.01 -0.20 11.91
C PHE A 4 -12.26 -0.89 10.79
N GLN A 5 -11.10 -1.46 11.10
CA GLN A 5 -10.35 -2.28 10.16
C GLN A 5 -9.79 -3.52 10.85
N THR A 6 -9.59 -4.58 10.07
CA THR A 6 -8.95 -5.82 10.48
C THR A 6 -7.89 -6.18 9.44
N GLU A 7 -6.74 -6.62 9.91
CA GLU A 7 -5.61 -7.06 9.09
C GLU A 7 -5.36 -8.56 9.28
N SER A 8 -5.04 -9.25 8.19
CA SER A 8 -4.61 -10.65 8.21
C SER A 8 -3.63 -10.94 7.08
N THR A 9 -2.86 -12.03 7.20
CA THR A 9 -1.89 -12.48 6.18
C THR A 9 -2.22 -13.89 5.67
N PRO A 10 -3.32 -14.08 4.90
CA PRO A 10 -3.71 -15.38 4.38
C PRO A 10 -2.84 -15.84 3.20
N THR A 11 -2.83 -17.15 2.97
CA THR A 11 -2.31 -17.75 1.72
C THR A 11 -3.40 -17.78 0.65
N ALA A 12 -3.08 -17.29 -0.55
CA ALA A 12 -3.98 -17.26 -1.69
C ALA A 12 -4.40 -18.67 -2.11
N ARG A 13 -5.71 -18.95 -2.09
CA ARG A 13 -6.29 -20.22 -2.60
C ARG A 13 -6.68 -20.14 -4.08
N LYS A 14 -6.77 -18.93 -4.61
CA LYS A 14 -7.04 -18.60 -6.01
C LYS A 14 -6.24 -17.36 -6.39
N GLN A 15 -6.12 -17.09 -7.68
CA GLN A 15 -5.47 -15.88 -8.14
C GLN A 15 -6.24 -14.64 -7.65
N HIS A 16 -5.52 -13.66 -7.12
CA HIS A 16 -6.05 -12.35 -6.72
C HIS A 16 -5.33 -11.25 -7.48
N LYS A 17 -5.86 -10.03 -7.41
CA LYS A 17 -5.21 -8.82 -7.91
C LYS A 17 -4.72 -8.01 -6.72
N CYS A 18 -3.47 -7.58 -6.75
CA CYS A 18 -2.94 -6.61 -5.81
C CYS A 18 -3.66 -5.28 -6.02
N CYS A 19 -4.08 -4.62 -4.94
CA CYS A 19 -4.68 -3.28 -5.02
C CYS A 19 -3.65 -2.23 -5.45
N GLU A 20 -2.38 -2.37 -5.06
CA GLU A 20 -1.33 -1.39 -5.35
C GLU A 20 -0.80 -1.50 -6.79
N CYS A 21 -0.05 -2.56 -7.12
CA CYS A 21 0.57 -2.69 -8.44
C CYS A 21 -0.37 -3.22 -9.53
N CYS A 22 -1.63 -3.49 -9.21
CA CYS A 22 -2.58 -4.19 -10.09
C CYS A 22 -2.11 -5.58 -10.58
N GLY A 23 -1.00 -6.10 -10.05
CA GLY A 23 -0.37 -7.36 -10.46
C GLY A 23 -1.07 -8.59 -9.87
N PRO A 24 -0.80 -9.78 -10.45
CA PRO A 24 -1.41 -11.03 -9.99
C PRO A 24 -0.74 -11.54 -8.70
N ILE A 25 -1.56 -11.92 -7.72
CA ILE A 25 -1.17 -12.71 -6.55
C ILE A 25 -1.55 -14.16 -6.86
N GLN A 26 -0.56 -15.03 -7.05
CA GLN A 26 -0.74 -16.42 -7.44
C GLN A 26 -1.25 -17.29 -6.28
N PRO A 27 -2.00 -18.38 -6.56
CA PRO A 27 -2.30 -19.38 -5.56
C PRO A 27 -1.02 -19.91 -4.88
N GLY A 28 -1.06 -20.05 -3.55
CA GLY A 28 0.08 -20.44 -2.74
C GLY A 28 0.94 -19.28 -2.24
N GLN A 29 0.79 -18.06 -2.78
CA GLN A 29 1.46 -16.88 -2.25
C GLN A 29 0.73 -16.33 -1.02
N GLN A 30 1.50 -15.86 -0.03
CA GLN A 30 0.96 -15.07 1.06
C GLN A 30 0.72 -13.63 0.59
N TYR A 31 -0.35 -13.02 1.09
CA TYR A 31 -0.66 -11.61 0.81
C TYR A 31 -1.29 -11.00 2.05
N GLN A 32 -1.22 -9.67 2.17
CA GLN A 32 -1.91 -8.96 3.23
C GLN A 32 -3.35 -8.66 2.80
N LEU A 33 -4.30 -8.98 3.66
CA LEU A 33 -5.72 -8.64 3.51
C LEU A 33 -6.12 -7.68 4.61
N ILE A 34 -6.49 -6.46 4.22
CA ILE A 34 -7.12 -5.47 5.10
C ILE A 34 -8.59 -5.40 4.73
N THR A 35 -9.48 -5.51 5.71
CA THR A 35 -10.91 -5.34 5.53
C THR A 35 -11.44 -4.40 6.60
N GLY A 36 -12.23 -3.42 6.20
CA GLY A 36 -12.71 -2.41 7.12
C GLY A 36 -13.94 -1.69 6.60
N CYS A 37 -14.50 -0.86 7.48
CA CYS A 37 -15.54 0.09 7.20
C CYS A 37 -14.93 1.48 7.27
N TRP A 38 -15.07 2.25 6.19
CA TRP A 38 -14.65 3.65 6.10
C TRP A 38 -15.83 4.45 5.57
N ASP A 39 -16.21 5.52 6.26
CA ASP A 39 -17.34 6.39 5.88
C ASP A 39 -18.69 5.63 5.74
N GLY A 40 -18.81 4.48 6.41
CA GLY A 40 -20.00 3.61 6.34
C GLY A 40 -19.95 2.56 5.23
N ASP A 41 -18.92 2.57 4.37
CA ASP A 41 -18.74 1.59 3.31
C ASP A 41 -17.69 0.54 3.67
N MET A 42 -18.05 -0.73 3.43
CA MET A 42 -17.15 -1.86 3.64
C MET A 42 -16.27 -2.07 2.41
N ALA A 43 -14.95 -2.07 2.60
CA ALA A 43 -13.99 -2.41 1.55
C ALA A 43 -12.96 -3.46 2.00
N SER A 44 -12.33 -4.12 1.02
CA SER A 44 -11.27 -5.09 1.27
C SER A 44 -10.10 -4.91 0.30
N PHE A 45 -8.92 -4.69 0.84
CA PHE A 45 -7.69 -4.43 0.11
C PHE A 45 -6.73 -5.61 0.22
N LYS A 46 -6.15 -6.01 -0.91
CA LYS A 46 -5.24 -7.16 -1.02
C LYS A 46 -3.89 -6.66 -1.50
N THR A 47 -2.85 -6.83 -0.71
CA THR A 47 -1.51 -6.31 -1.04
C THR A 47 -0.56 -7.48 -1.21
N CYS A 48 0.11 -7.53 -2.37
CA CYS A 48 1.10 -8.57 -2.65
C CYS A 48 2.33 -8.42 -1.72
N PRO A 49 3.14 -9.49 -1.55
CA PRO A 49 4.28 -9.45 -0.65
C PRO A 49 5.37 -8.46 -1.08
N ASP A 50 5.41 -8.05 -2.35
CA ASP A 50 6.36 -7.06 -2.85
C ASP A 50 5.92 -5.62 -2.56
N CYS A 51 4.62 -5.33 -2.69
CA CYS A 51 4.08 -3.99 -2.40
C CYS A 51 3.93 -3.73 -0.90
N LEU A 52 3.76 -4.76 -0.08
CA LEU A 52 3.62 -4.62 1.37
C LEU A 52 4.81 -3.88 2.01
N PRO A 53 6.08 -4.30 1.84
CA PRO A 53 7.22 -3.60 2.42
C PRO A 53 7.41 -2.20 1.83
N ALA A 54 7.13 -2.01 0.53
CA ALA A 54 7.18 -0.68 -0.10
C ALA A 54 6.19 0.28 0.55
N ARG A 55 4.94 -0.17 0.77
CA ARG A 55 3.93 0.61 1.47
C ARG A 55 4.32 0.90 2.91
N THR A 56 4.75 -0.11 3.66
CA THR A 56 5.18 0.07 5.06
C THR A 56 6.29 1.12 5.16
N TRP A 57 7.26 1.09 4.24
CA TRP A 57 8.33 2.09 4.19
C TRP A 57 7.81 3.50 3.87
N ALA A 58 6.88 3.63 2.91
CA ALA A 58 6.28 4.91 2.55
C ALA A 58 5.50 5.53 3.72
N THR A 59 4.62 4.73 4.37
CA THR A 59 3.82 5.18 5.52
C THR A 59 4.64 5.43 6.79
N ALA A 60 5.89 4.98 6.84
CA ALA A 60 6.78 5.21 7.97
C ALA A 60 7.59 6.52 7.84
N GLN A 61 7.50 7.23 6.70
CA GLN A 61 8.21 8.49 6.52
C GLN A 61 7.58 9.61 7.39
N PRO A 62 8.40 10.51 7.98
CA PRO A 62 7.92 11.57 8.87
C PRO A 62 6.91 12.52 8.21
N GLU A 63 7.06 12.76 6.90
CA GLU A 63 6.13 13.56 6.09
C GLU A 63 4.71 12.98 5.99
N TRP A 64 4.52 11.66 6.20
CA TRP A 64 3.21 11.00 6.21
C TRP A 64 2.70 10.71 7.63
N GLY A 65 3.55 10.83 8.64
CA GLY A 65 3.23 10.54 10.04
C GLY A 65 2.91 11.75 10.91
N SER A 66 3.14 12.98 10.43
CA SER A 66 3.26 14.14 11.32
C SER A 66 2.04 15.07 11.41
N ASP A 67 1.10 15.05 10.48
CA ASP A 67 0.02 16.04 10.44
C ASP A 67 -1.40 15.45 10.49
N GLY A 68 -1.54 14.12 10.38
CA GLY A 68 -2.84 13.45 10.49
C GLY A 68 -3.81 13.76 9.36
N GLU A 69 -3.37 14.53 8.35
CA GLU A 69 -4.13 14.85 7.13
C GLU A 69 -3.70 14.02 5.92
N HIS A 70 -2.47 13.49 5.92
CA HIS A 70 -2.00 12.61 4.85
C HIS A 70 -2.53 11.18 5.05
N LEU A 71 -3.74 10.96 4.55
CA LEU A 71 -4.38 9.65 4.52
C LEU A 71 -3.82 8.83 3.35
N TYR A 72 -3.25 7.66 3.66
CA TYR A 72 -2.81 6.72 2.64
C TYR A 72 -4.03 6.03 1.98
N TYR A 73 -4.16 6.12 0.67
CA TYR A 73 -5.23 5.47 -0.10
C TYR A 73 -4.73 4.20 -0.78
N PHE A 74 -5.33 3.06 -0.43
CA PHE A 74 -5.01 1.78 -1.07
C PHE A 74 -5.26 1.84 -2.59
N GLY A 75 -4.25 1.44 -3.37
CA GLY A 75 -4.31 1.44 -4.83
C GLY A 75 -3.77 2.69 -5.51
N GLN A 76 -3.19 3.61 -4.74
CA GLN A 76 -2.45 4.76 -5.27
C GLN A 76 -0.98 4.77 -4.84
N LEU A 77 -0.42 3.63 -4.37
CA LEU A 77 0.97 3.56 -3.91
C LEU A 77 1.99 4.12 -4.91
N GLU A 78 1.81 3.90 -6.22
CA GLU A 78 2.71 4.45 -7.24
C GLU A 78 2.62 5.98 -7.33
N GLU A 79 1.42 6.54 -7.24
CA GLU A 79 1.18 7.98 -7.26
C GLU A 79 1.68 8.63 -5.97
N ASP A 80 1.37 8.04 -4.82
CA ASP A 80 1.86 8.47 -3.50
C ASP A 80 3.40 8.44 -3.43
N LEU A 81 4.04 7.40 -3.99
CA LEU A 81 5.50 7.32 -4.09
C LEU A 81 6.09 8.32 -5.10
N SER A 82 5.35 8.72 -6.13
CA SER A 82 5.82 9.70 -7.12
C SER A 82 5.86 11.12 -6.54
N TYR A 83 4.95 11.46 -5.63
CA TYR A 83 4.99 12.71 -4.85
C TYR A 83 6.10 12.69 -3.78
N LEU A 84 6.45 11.49 -3.29
CA LEU A 84 7.53 11.25 -2.34
C LEU A 84 8.92 11.18 -2.96
N ALA A 85 9.04 11.05 -4.28
CA ALA A 85 10.33 11.15 -4.91
C ALA A 85 10.78 12.62 -4.78
N PRO A 86 11.78 12.95 -3.93
CA PRO A 86 12.41 14.25 -4.08
C PRO A 86 12.86 14.35 -5.53
N GLU A 87 12.62 15.50 -6.16
CA GLU A 87 13.24 15.91 -7.42
C GLU A 87 14.62 15.23 -7.51
N ILE A 88 14.81 14.35 -8.51
CA ILE A 88 16.08 13.65 -8.68
C ILE A 88 17.14 14.73 -8.84
N ASN A 89 17.87 15.01 -7.78
CA ASN A 89 18.88 16.04 -7.81
C ASN A 89 19.98 15.50 -8.73
N PRO A 90 20.30 16.18 -9.85
CA PRO A 90 21.25 15.65 -10.83
C PRO A 90 22.68 15.43 -10.28
N GLY A 91 22.93 15.75 -9.01
CA GLY A 91 24.19 15.52 -8.30
C GLY A 91 24.33 14.16 -7.59
N ASP A 92 23.27 13.36 -7.42
CA ASP A 92 23.31 12.18 -6.53
C ASP A 92 23.89 10.90 -7.17
N GLY A 93 24.56 11.03 -8.32
CA GLY A 93 25.51 10.02 -8.82
C GLY A 93 24.93 8.62 -9.09
N ARG A 94 23.60 8.47 -9.16
CA ARG A 94 22.94 7.24 -9.63
C ARG A 94 22.44 7.45 -11.05
N GLY A 95 23.39 7.45 -11.98
CA GLY A 95 23.20 7.30 -13.41
C GLY A 95 24.54 6.84 -14.01
N PRO A 96 24.53 5.96 -15.03
CA PRO A 96 25.74 5.38 -15.62
C PRO A 96 26.69 6.43 -16.23
#